data_AF-A0A329QDD0-F1
#
_entry.id   AF-A0A329QDD0-F1
#
_cell.length_a   1.000
_cell.length_b   1.000
_cell.length_c   1.000
_cell.angle_alpha   90.00
_cell.angle_beta   90.00
_cell.angle_gamma   90.00
#
_symmetry.space_group_name_H-M   'P 1'
#
loop_
_entity.id
_entity.type
_entity.pdbx_description
1 polymer ?
#
loop_
_entity_poly.entity_id
_entity_poly.type
_entity_poly.pdbx_seq_one_letter_code
_entity_poly.pdbx_strand_id
1 'polypeptide(L)' 'MWRERISSSAIASVGYDAASRTLEVEFRSGAVYQYIGVPPSEYRRFMAAESRGAYLNTRLKPRYGYVRIQG' A
#
# COMPACT_ATOMS: atom_id res chain seq x y z
N MET A 1 -6.57 4.77 -11.66
CA MET A 1 -5.56 4.17 -10.77
C MET A 1 -5.21 2.79 -11.33
N TRP A 2 -3.92 2.45 -11.46
CA TRP A 2 -3.46 1.14 -11.91
C TRP A 2 -2.49 0.57 -10.85
N ARG A 3 -2.56 -0.74 -10.59
CA ARG A 3 -1.62 -1.41 -9.67
C ARG A 3 -0.42 -1.95 -10.44
N GLU A 4 0.76 -1.73 -9.89
CA GLU A 4 2.00 -2.33 -10.36
C GLU A 4 2.28 -3.60 -9.55
N ARG A 5 2.57 -4.72 -10.23
CA ARG A 5 3.03 -5.94 -9.56
C ARG A 5 4.45 -5.72 -9.04
N ILE A 6 4.70 -6.14 -7.81
CA ILE A 6 6.01 -5.94 -7.18
C ILE A 6 6.61 -7.26 -6.72
N SER A 7 7.94 -7.34 -6.72
CA SER A 7 8.65 -8.45 -6.11
C SER A 7 8.64 -8.27 -4.59
N SER A 8 7.70 -8.93 -3.90
CA SER A 8 7.61 -8.96 -2.45
C SER A 8 7.07 -10.30 -1.96
N SER A 9 7.52 -10.72 -0.78
CA SER A 9 7.07 -11.95 -0.11
C SER A 9 5.62 -11.87 0.39
N ALA A 10 5.12 -10.67 0.72
CA ALA A 10 3.79 -10.48 1.31
C ALA A 10 2.81 -9.76 0.37
N ILE A 11 3.31 -8.87 -0.49
CA ILE A 11 2.50 -7.98 -1.32
C ILE A 11 2.58 -8.44 -2.78
N ALA A 12 1.43 -8.60 -3.42
CA ALA A 12 1.32 -8.98 -4.82
C ALA A 12 1.36 -7.76 -5.76
N SER A 13 0.66 -6.69 -5.40
CA SER A 13 0.60 -5.47 -6.20
C SER A 13 0.33 -4.24 -5.34
N VAL A 14 0.75 -3.07 -5.83
CA VAL A 14 0.56 -1.77 -5.18
C VAL A 14 0.06 -0.77 -6.20
N GLY A 15 -0.95 0.02 -5.84
CA GLY A 15 -1.36 1.19 -6.61
C GLY A 15 -1.34 2.44 -5.74
N TYR A 16 -1.14 3.60 -6.36
CA TYR A 16 -1.27 4.88 -5.68
C TYR A 16 -2.02 5.88 -6.56
N ASP A 17 -2.98 6.58 -5.96
CA ASP A 17 -3.66 7.72 -6.55
C ASP A 17 -3.32 8.99 -5.76
N ALA A 18 -2.56 9.89 -6.40
CA ALA A 18 -2.14 11.13 -5.78
C ALA A 18 -3.27 12.16 -5.62
N ALA A 19 -4.32 12.10 -6.45
CA ALA A 19 -5.44 13.01 -6.39
C ALA A 19 -6.29 12.73 -5.13
N SER A 20 -6.58 11.45 -4.87
CA SER A 20 -7.29 11.01 -3.68
C SER A 20 -6.39 10.71 -2.46
N ARG A 21 -5.06 10.73 -2.64
CA ARG A 21 -4.06 10.31 -1.65
C ARG A 21 -4.33 8.90 -1.11
N THR A 22 -4.69 8.00 -2.02
CA THR A 22 -5.07 6.62 -1.70
C THR A 22 -3.96 5.68 -2.11
N LEU A 23 -3.46 4.90 -1.14
CA LEU A 23 -2.54 3.80 -1.38
C LEU A 23 -3.31 2.48 -1.31
N GLU A 24 -3.33 1.73 -2.39
CA GLU A 24 -3.94 0.41 -2.44
C GLU A 24 -2.88 -0.67 -2.45
N VAL A 25 -3.09 -1.70 -1.63
CA VAL A 25 -2.16 -2.80 -1.45
C VAL A 25 -2.93 -4.09 -1.55
N GLU A 26 -2.53 -4.92 -2.51
CA GLU A 26 -3.01 -6.29 -2.66
C GLU A 26 -1.98 -7.25 -2.07
N PHE A 27 -2.39 -8.01 -1.07
CA PHE A 27 -1.56 -9.06 -0.49
C PHE A 27 -1.61 -10.33 -1.34
N ARG A 28 -0.58 -11.16 -1.26
CA ARG A 28 -0.54 -12.46 -1.96
C ARG A 28 -1.66 -13.42 -1.54
N SER A 29 -2.29 -13.18 -0.39
CA SER A 29 -3.49 -13.90 0.04
C SER A 29 -4.77 -13.49 -0.71
N GLY A 30 -4.71 -12.50 -1.59
CA GLY A 30 -5.86 -11.92 -2.29
C GLY A 30 -6.59 -10.82 -1.50
N ALA A 31 -6.18 -10.53 -0.26
CA ALA A 31 -6.75 -9.42 0.49
C ALA A 31 -6.29 -8.07 -0.08
N VAL A 32 -7.22 -7.16 -0.34
CA VAL A 32 -6.93 -5.80 -0.83
C VAL A 32 -7.31 -4.77 0.23
N TYR A 33 -6.42 -3.83 0.48
CA TYR A 33 -6.62 -2.73 1.41
C TYR A 33 -6.34 -1.39 0.75
N GLN A 34 -7.16 -0.39 1.06
CA GLN A 34 -6.90 1.00 0.73
C GLN A 34 -6.55 1.77 2.00
N TYR A 35 -5.43 2.49 1.98
CA TYR A 35 -4.99 3.41 3.00
C TYR A 35 -5.25 4.84 2.52
N ILE A 36 -6.00 5.60 3.31
CA ILE A 36 -6.49 6.94 2.94
C ILE A 36 -5.60 8.02 3.53
N GLY A 37 -5.39 9.10 2.76
CA GLY A 37 -4.63 10.27 3.21
C GLY A 37 -3.11 10.07 3.18
N VAL A 38 -2.61 9.04 2.49
CA VAL A 38 -1.18 8.76 2.38
C VAL A 38 -0.54 9.78 1.43
N PRO A 39 0.38 10.64 1.88
CA PRO A 39 1.01 11.64 1.04
C PRO A 39 1.99 11.01 0.03
N PRO A 40 2.26 11.67 -1.11
CA PRO A 40 3.15 11.11 -2.15
C PRO A 40 4.57 10.81 -1.65
N SER A 41 5.06 11.56 -0.66
CA SER A 41 6.34 11.31 0.00
C SER A 41 6.38 9.98 0.75
N GLU A 42 5.30 9.63 1.45
CA GLU A 42 5.21 8.36 2.19
C GLU A 42 5.05 7.18 1.23
N TYR A 43 4.29 7.35 0.14
CA TYR A 43 4.22 6.36 -0.94
C TYR A 43 5.62 6.06 -1.53
N ARG A 44 6.40 7.10 -1.86
CA ARG A 44 7.78 6.91 -2.35
C ARG A 44 8.67 6.17 -1.35
N ARG A 45 8.57 6.50 -0.06
CA ARG A 45 9.32 5.80 1.01
C ARG A 45 8.88 4.34 1.14
N PHE A 46 7.58 4.07 1.05
CA PHE A 46 7.05 2.72 1.04
C PHE A 46 7.57 1.91 -0.15
N MET A 47 7.56 2.50 -1.36
CA MET A 47 8.06 1.82 -2.57
C MET A 47 9.58 1.61 -2.56
N ALA A 48 10.34 2.43 -1.84
CA ALA A 48 11.78 2.27 -1.67
C ALA A 48 12.17 1.34 -0.51
N ALA A 49 11.22 0.89 0.31
CA ALA A 49 11.52 0.07 1.48
C ALA A 49 11.99 -1.34 1.11
N GLU A 50 13.05 -1.82 1.78
CA GLU A 50 13.58 -3.18 1.62
C GLU A 50 12.51 -4.24 1.91
N SER A 51 11.75 -4.04 3.00
CA SER A 51 10.59 -4.86 3.36
C SER A 51 9.32 -4.02 3.38
N ARG A 52 8.60 -4.02 2.26
CA ARG A 52 7.32 -3.32 2.12
C ARG A 52 6.28 -3.83 3.12
N GLY A 53 6.23 -5.12 3.41
CA GLY A 53 5.34 -5.67 4.43
C GLY A 53 5.64 -5.12 5.83
N ALA A 54 6.92 -5.08 6.23
CA ALA A 54 7.31 -4.50 7.52
C ALA A 54 7.05 -2.99 7.57
N TYR A 55 7.37 -2.26 6.51
CA TYR A 55 7.10 -0.83 6.41
C TYR A 55 5.59 -0.54 6.55
N LEU A 56 4.75 -1.30 5.86
CA LEU A 56 3.30 -1.14 5.94
C LEU A 56 2.79 -1.37 7.37
N ASN A 57 3.22 -2.44 8.03
CA ASN A 57 2.79 -2.75 9.39
C ASN A 57 3.27 -1.74 10.45
N THR A 58 4.45 -1.15 10.26
CA THR A 58 5.09 -0.29 11.28
C THR A 58 4.93 1.21 11.02
N ARG A 59 4.73 1.62 9.76
CA ARG A 59 4.65 3.03 9.34
C ARG A 59 3.29 3.40 8.79
N LEU A 60 2.66 2.55 7.98
CA LEU A 60 1.39 2.89 7.35
C LEU A 60 0.18 2.56 8.24
N LYS A 61 0.06 1.29 8.63
CA LYS A 61 -1.08 0.76 9.39
C LYS A 61 -1.39 1.50 10.69
N PRO A 62 -0.39 1.96 11.49
CA PRO A 62 -0.67 2.71 12.71
C PRO A 62 -1.06 4.19 12.47
N ARG A 63 -0.83 4.72 11.25
CA ARG A 63 -0.90 6.17 10.98
C ARG A 63 -2.02 6.57 10.03
N TYR A 64 -2.46 5.67 9.17
CA TYR A 64 -3.45 5.96 8.15
C TYR A 64 -4.68 5.07 8.34
N GLY A 65 -5.86 5.69 8.23
CA GLY A 65 -7.11 4.94 8.17
C GLY A 65 -7.11 4.03 6.95
N TYR A 66 -7.59 2.80 7.13
CA TYR A 66 -7.63 1.83 6.06
C TYR A 66 -8.95 1.06 6.04
N VAL A 67 -9.35 0.66 4.83
CA VAL A 67 -10.50 -0.20 4.60
C VAL A 67 -10.09 -1.40 3.78
N ARG A 68 -10.65 -2.57 4.11
CA ARG A 68 -10.56 -3.73 3.26
C ARG A 68 -11.63 -3.61 2.18
N ILE A 69 -11.26 -3.83 0.93
CA ILE A 69 -12.19 -3.84 -0.19
C ILE A 69 -12.30 -5.24 -0.78
N GLN A 70 -13.42 -5.54 -1.43
CA GLN A 70 -13.51 -6.74 -2.27
C GLN A 70 -12.70 -6.48 -3.54
N GLY A 71 -11.74 -7.36 -3.81
CA GLY A 71 -10.89 -7.33 -5.00
C GLY A 71 -11.61 -7.88 -6.22
#